data_AF-A0A2C5Z766-F1
#
_entry.id   AF-A0A2C5Z766-F1
#
_cell.length_a   1.000
_cell.length_b   1.000
_cell.length_c   1.000
_cell.angle_alpha   90.00
_cell.angle_beta   90.00
_cell.angle_gamma   90.00
#
_symmetry.space_group_name_H-M   'P 1'
#
loop_
_entity.id
_entity.type
_entity.pdbx_description
1 polymer ?
#
loop_
_entity_poly.entity_id
_entity_poly.type
_entity_poly.pdbx_seq_one_letter_code
_entity_poly.pdbx_strand_id
1 'polypeptide(L)'
;MRTASEDVVLPKGGGPDGQSPLFVRKGTDCRYAIYSMHRRKDIYGEDAEEFRPERWETLRTSWDYIPFSGGPRICIGQQFALTMMLYLTTRIFQNFDRVEARDDRPMSVKMGATTSLVNGCWVALTPA
;
A
#
# COMPACT_ATOMS: atom_id res chain seq x y z
N MET A 1 7.95 -3.39 -10.80
CA MET A 1 8.33 -3.45 -12.22
C MET A 1 8.49 -4.90 -12.65
N ARG A 2 7.87 -5.26 -13.78
CA ARG A 2 8.02 -6.55 -14.46
C ARG A 2 8.23 -6.25 -15.93
N THR A 3 8.96 -7.10 -16.64
CA THR A 3 9.16 -6.97 -18.09
C THR A 3 8.52 -8.18 -18.73
N ALA A 4 7.71 -7.98 -19.78
CA ALA A 4 7.05 -9.07 -20.47
C ALA A 4 8.10 -10.03 -21.08
N SER A 5 8.09 -11.29 -20.66
CA SER A 5 9.04 -12.31 -21.15
C SER A 5 8.74 -12.80 -22.56
N GLU A 6 7.49 -12.63 -22.98
CA GLU A 6 6.93 -13.01 -24.28
C GLU A 6 5.83 -12.02 -24.68
N ASP A 7 5.36 -12.12 -25.92
CA ASP A 7 4.20 -11.37 -26.36
C ASP A 7 2.97 -11.89 -25.62
N VAL A 8 2.22 -11.00 -24.98
CA VAL A 8 1.07 -11.36 -24.15
C VAL A 8 -0.08 -10.40 -24.38
N VAL A 9 -1.32 -10.90 -24.31
CA VAL A 9 -2.51 -10.06 -24.29
C VAL A 9 -3.04 -10.05 -22.86
N LEU A 10 -3.00 -8.88 -22.22
CA LEU A 10 -3.67 -8.69 -20.93
C LEU A 10 -5.19 -8.64 -21.17
N PRO A 11 -5.99 -9.24 -20.29
CA PRO A 11 -7.45 -9.30 -20.47
C PRO A 11 -8.11 -7.92 -20.39
N LYS A 12 -7.46 -6.95 -19.75
CA LYS A 12 -7.93 -5.57 -19.56
C LYS A 12 -6.74 -4.59 -19.66
N GLY A 13 -7.04 -3.31 -19.86
CA GLY A 13 -6.07 -2.21 -19.95
C GLY A 13 -6.08 -1.48 -21.31
N GLY A 14 -6.85 -1.96 -22.29
CA GLY A 14 -7.01 -1.34 -23.60
C GLY A 14 -8.36 -0.65 -23.75
N GLY A 15 -8.52 0.11 -24.85
CA GLY A 15 -9.74 0.86 -25.16
C GLY A 15 -9.92 2.15 -24.32
N PRO A 16 -10.93 2.99 -24.63
CA PRO A 16 -11.15 4.26 -23.94
C PRO A 16 -11.52 4.12 -22.45
N ASP A 17 -12.09 2.98 -22.06
CA ASP A 17 -12.55 2.65 -20.71
C ASP A 17 -11.62 1.68 -19.96
N GLY A 18 -10.51 1.27 -20.59
CA GLY A 18 -9.57 0.30 -20.04
C GLY A 18 -10.10 -1.13 -19.89
N GLN A 19 -11.28 -1.46 -20.41
CA GLN A 19 -11.87 -2.80 -20.28
C GLN A 19 -11.54 -3.74 -21.43
N SER A 20 -11.02 -3.22 -22.54
CA SER A 20 -10.65 -4.04 -23.69
C SER A 20 -9.30 -4.75 -23.48
N PRO A 21 -9.04 -5.86 -24.19
CA PRO A 21 -7.74 -6.52 -24.15
C PRO A 21 -6.60 -5.58 -24.59
N LEU A 22 -5.43 -5.75 -23.99
CA LEU A 22 -4.24 -4.96 -24.28
C LEU A 22 -3.10 -5.87 -24.73
N PHE A 23 -2.66 -5.70 -25.98
CA PHE A 23 -1.44 -6.37 -26.45
C PHE A 23 -0.19 -5.72 -25.83
N VAL A 24 0.64 -6.55 -25.22
CA VAL A 24 1.91 -6.17 -24.60
C VAL A 24 3.01 -6.99 -25.27
N ARG A 25 3.88 -6.29 -26.01
CA ARG A 25 5.01 -6.92 -26.70
C ARG A 25 6.04 -7.41 -25.69
N LYS A 26 6.71 -8.52 -25.99
CA LYS A 26 7.92 -8.98 -25.32
C LYS A 26 8.92 -7.83 -25.12
N GLY A 27 9.50 -7.75 -23.93
CA GLY A 27 10.43 -6.68 -23.55
C GLY A 27 9.75 -5.40 -23.04
N THR A 28 8.41 -5.31 -23.08
CA THR A 28 7.70 -4.15 -22.53
C THR A 28 7.75 -4.15 -21.00
N ASP A 29 8.14 -3.01 -20.43
CA ASP A 29 8.12 -2.79 -19.00
C ASP A 29 6.71 -2.50 -18.48
N CYS A 30 6.20 -3.42 -17.67
CA CYS A 30 4.93 -3.34 -16.98
C CYS A 30 5.14 -2.81 -15.54
N ARG A 31 4.56 -1.64 -15.25
CA ARG A 31 4.57 -1.03 -13.92
C ARG A 31 3.15 -0.87 -13.42
N TYR A 32 2.96 -1.08 -12.12
CA TYR A 32 1.71 -0.83 -11.41
C TYR A 32 1.98 0.19 -10.31
N ALA A 33 1.06 1.15 -10.15
CA ALA A 33 1.14 2.21 -9.16
C ALA A 33 0.37 1.79 -7.91
N ILE A 34 1.06 1.13 -6.97
CA ILE A 34 0.45 0.63 -5.72
C ILE A 34 -0.25 1.78 -4.96
N TYR A 35 0.42 2.94 -4.86
CA TYR A 35 -0.12 4.09 -4.15
C TYR A 35 -1.50 4.53 -4.66
N SER A 36 -1.65 4.65 -5.98
CA SER A 36 -2.91 5.04 -6.63
C SER A 36 -3.94 3.92 -6.58
N MET A 37 -3.50 2.68 -6.79
CA MET A 37 -4.38 1.51 -6.75
C MET A 37 -5.03 1.34 -5.38
N HIS A 38 -4.27 1.53 -4.28
CA HIS A 38 -4.77 1.46 -2.90
C HIS A 38 -5.64 2.65 -2.47
N ARG A 39 -5.89 3.60 -3.37
CA ARG A 39 -6.74 4.79 -3.17
C ARG A 39 -7.90 4.87 -4.15
N ARG A 40 -8.10 3.82 -4.93
CA ARG A 40 -9.17 3.74 -5.92
C ARG A 40 -10.52 3.67 -5.23
N LYS A 41 -11.35 4.70 -5.44
CA LYS A 41 -12.70 4.78 -4.87
C LYS A 41 -13.63 3.68 -5.35
N ASP A 42 -13.43 3.18 -6.57
CA ASP A 42 -14.19 2.07 -7.13
C ASP A 42 -13.88 0.71 -6.47
N ILE A 43 -12.77 0.62 -5.72
CA ILE A 43 -12.37 -0.56 -4.95
C ILE A 43 -12.65 -0.35 -3.45
N TYR A 44 -12.22 0.80 -2.94
CA TYR A 44 -12.19 1.07 -1.51
C TYR A 44 -13.35 1.93 -1.02
N GLY A 45 -14.20 2.49 -1.89
CA GLY A 45 -15.28 3.41 -1.53
C GLY A 45 -14.88 4.89 -1.58
N GLU A 46 -15.84 5.78 -1.41
CA GLU A 46 -15.60 7.24 -1.48
C GLU A 46 -14.62 7.75 -0.41
N ASP A 47 -14.54 7.04 0.70
CA ASP A 47 -13.65 7.26 1.84
C ASP A 47 -12.27 6.59 1.67
N ALA A 48 -11.84 6.27 0.43
CA ALA A 48 -10.57 5.59 0.15
C ALA A 48 -9.31 6.32 0.67
N GLU A 49 -9.40 7.63 0.90
CA GLU A 49 -8.30 8.44 1.46
C GLU A 49 -8.31 8.49 3.00
N GLU A 50 -9.34 7.92 3.65
CA GLU A 50 -9.48 7.92 5.10
C GLU A 50 -8.81 6.70 5.75
N PHE A 51 -8.15 6.93 6.89
CA PHE A 51 -7.65 5.83 7.72
C PHE A 51 -8.79 5.19 8.50
N ARG A 52 -9.33 4.09 7.96
CA ARG A 52 -10.47 3.36 8.54
C ARG A 52 -10.18 1.86 8.66
N PRO A 53 -9.60 1.40 9.79
CA PRO A 53 -9.29 -0.01 10.02
C PRO A 53 -10.49 -0.96 9.90
N GLU A 54 -11.68 -0.49 10.28
CA GLU A 54 -12.94 -1.27 10.27
C GLU A 54 -13.35 -1.65 8.85
N ARG A 55 -12.80 -0.98 7.81
CA ARG A 55 -13.01 -1.35 6.40
C ARG A 55 -12.68 -2.82 6.13
N TRP A 56 -11.66 -3.33 6.81
CA TRP A 56 -11.15 -4.70 6.58
C TRP A 56 -12.03 -5.79 7.19
N GLU A 57 -13.02 -5.44 8.03
CA GLU A 57 -13.95 -6.41 8.59
C GLU A 57 -14.83 -7.06 7.52
N THR A 58 -15.31 -6.26 6.56
CA THR A 58 -16.21 -6.71 5.48
C THR A 58 -15.53 -6.75 4.10
N LEU A 59 -14.58 -5.87 3.82
CA LEU A 59 -13.91 -5.83 2.52
C LEU A 59 -13.02 -7.07 2.34
N ARG A 60 -13.14 -7.72 1.18
CA ARG A 60 -12.29 -8.83 0.77
C ARG A 60 -11.64 -8.47 -0.56
N THR A 61 -10.34 -8.21 -0.52
CA THR A 61 -9.55 -7.86 -1.70
C THR A 61 -8.68 -9.03 -2.12
N SER A 62 -8.41 -9.15 -3.42
CA SER A 62 -7.40 -10.07 -3.94
C SER A 62 -6.19 -9.27 -4.44
N TRP A 63 -5.97 -9.23 -5.76
CA TRP A 63 -4.90 -8.47 -6.41
C TRP A 63 -5.03 -6.94 -6.27
N ASP A 64 -6.14 -6.46 -5.73
CA ASP A 64 -6.39 -5.04 -5.45
C ASP A 64 -5.56 -4.53 -4.27
N TYR A 65 -5.19 -5.40 -3.32
CA TYR A 65 -4.39 -5.03 -2.15
C TYR A 65 -3.08 -5.83 -2.07
N ILE A 66 -2.04 -5.32 -2.74
CA ILE A 66 -0.70 -5.94 -2.78
C ILE A 66 0.41 -5.06 -2.15
N PRO A 67 0.35 -4.74 -0.84
CA PRO A 67 1.36 -3.90 -0.17
C PRO A 67 2.77 -4.51 -0.18
N PHE A 68 2.87 -5.84 -0.33
CA PHE A 68 4.12 -6.59 -0.45
C PHE A 68 4.37 -7.11 -1.88
N SER A 69 3.64 -6.59 -2.88
CA SER A 69 3.53 -7.15 -4.23
C SER A 69 2.94 -8.58 -4.22
N GLY A 70 3.19 -9.39 -5.25
CA GLY A 70 2.70 -10.76 -5.33
C GLY A 70 3.49 -11.63 -6.31
N GLY A 71 3.10 -12.90 -6.38
CA GLY A 71 3.75 -13.94 -7.19
C GLY A 71 5.10 -14.41 -6.60
N PRO A 72 5.92 -15.14 -7.37
CA PRO A 72 7.18 -15.73 -6.90
C PRO A 72 8.24 -14.73 -6.41
N ARG A 73 8.05 -13.43 -6.70
CA ARG A 73 8.91 -12.32 -6.24
C ARG A 73 8.17 -11.39 -5.28
N ILE A 74 7.28 -11.95 -4.46
CA ILE A 74 6.68 -11.26 -3.31
C ILE A 74 7.77 -10.90 -2.28
N CYS A 75 7.53 -9.88 -1.46
CA CYS A 75 8.49 -9.51 -0.41
C CYS A 75 8.79 -10.71 0.50
N ILE A 76 10.04 -11.19 0.48
CA ILE A 76 10.50 -12.29 1.33
C ILE A 76 10.38 -11.95 2.84
N GLY A 77 10.46 -10.65 3.17
CA GLY A 77 10.33 -10.15 4.53
C GLY A 77 8.90 -9.89 4.98
N GLN A 78 7.87 -10.23 4.20
CA GLN A 78 6.48 -9.89 4.54
C GLN A 78 6.07 -10.36 5.94
N GLN A 79 6.31 -11.64 6.24
CA GLN A 79 5.90 -12.22 7.54
C GLN A 79 6.69 -11.60 8.70
N PHE A 80 7.99 -11.35 8.49
CA PHE A 80 8.82 -10.66 9.47
C PHE A 80 8.33 -9.24 9.73
N ALA A 81 8.06 -8.46 8.68
CA ALA A 81 7.57 -7.10 8.79
C ALA A 81 6.23 -7.02 9.51
N LEU A 82 5.27 -7.90 9.17
CA LEU A 82 3.97 -7.97 9.85
C LEU A 82 4.12 -8.33 11.33
N THR A 83 4.98 -9.30 11.64
CA THR A 83 5.27 -9.70 13.03
C THR A 83 5.89 -8.55 13.81
N MET A 84 6.88 -7.86 13.24
CA MET A 84 7.54 -6.73 13.88
C MET A 84 6.60 -5.55 14.09
N MET A 85 5.73 -5.24 13.12
CA MET A 85 4.72 -4.18 13.26
C MET A 85 3.76 -4.53 14.41
N LEU A 86 3.22 -5.74 14.44
CA LEU A 86 2.32 -6.18 15.51
C LEU A 86 3.00 -6.12 16.89
N TYR A 87 4.24 -6.62 16.97
CA TYR A 87 5.02 -6.60 18.21
C TYR A 87 5.25 -5.16 18.69
N LEU A 88 5.76 -4.27 17.83
CA LEU A 88 6.05 -2.88 18.20
C LEU A 88 4.79 -2.12 18.60
N THR A 89 3.70 -2.26 17.84
CA THR A 89 2.41 -1.64 18.18
C THR A 89 1.90 -2.13 19.54
N THR A 90 1.98 -3.43 19.80
CA THR A 90 1.58 -4.01 21.10
C THR A 90 2.47 -3.48 22.23
N ARG A 91 3.79 -3.41 22.04
CA ARG A 91 4.71 -2.87 23.04
C ARG A 91 4.44 -1.40 23.34
N ILE A 92 4.09 -0.60 22.34
CA ILE A 92 3.71 0.80 22.56
C ILE A 92 2.49 0.86 23.48
N PHE A 93 1.43 0.11 23.18
CA PHE A 93 0.22 0.09 24.03
C PHE A 93 0.43 -0.50 25.43
N GLN A 94 1.42 -1.37 25.61
CA GLN A 94 1.74 -1.95 26.92
C GLN A 94 2.58 -1.05 27.83
N ASN A 95 3.30 -0.07 27.27
CA ASN A 95 4.31 0.70 28.02
C ASN A 95 4.00 2.21 28.07
N PHE A 96 3.02 2.69 27.31
CA PHE A 96 2.66 4.11 27.25
C PHE A 96 1.15 4.30 27.30
N ASP A 97 0.69 5.14 28.23
CA ASP A 97 -0.72 5.49 28.37
C ASP A 97 -1.20 6.50 27.32
N ARG A 98 -0.29 7.34 26.81
CA ARG A 98 -0.63 8.42 25.86
C ARG A 98 0.40 8.53 24.75
N VAL A 99 -0.12 8.73 23.54
CA VAL A 99 0.62 9.09 22.33
C VAL A 99 0.02 10.37 21.78
N GLU A 100 0.80 11.44 21.69
CA GLU A 100 0.31 12.76 21.26
C GLU A 100 1.11 13.28 20.07
N ALA A 101 0.43 13.77 19.04
CA ALA A 101 1.08 14.47 17.95
C ALA A 101 1.72 15.77 18.45
N ARG A 102 2.98 15.99 18.07
CA ARG A 102 3.79 17.18 18.39
C ARG A 102 4.34 17.82 17.11
N ASP A 103 3.60 17.64 16.02
CA ASP A 103 3.96 18.11 14.69
C ASP A 103 2.79 18.88 14.09
N ASP A 104 2.99 20.18 13.88
CA ASP A 104 2.02 21.11 13.28
C ASP A 104 2.35 21.39 11.80
N ARG A 105 3.44 20.83 11.29
CA ARG A 105 3.89 21.04 9.92
C ARG A 105 2.93 20.34 8.94
N PRO A 106 2.74 20.91 7.74
CA PRO A 106 1.98 20.23 6.70
C PRO A 106 2.64 18.89 6.35
N MET A 107 1.82 17.86 6.18
CA MET A 107 2.28 16.53 5.80
C MET A 107 2.97 16.57 4.43
N SER A 108 4.26 16.25 4.42
CA SER A 108 5.05 16.12 3.19
C SER A 108 5.48 14.68 3.01
N VAL A 109 5.16 14.10 1.85
CA VAL A 109 5.29 12.67 1.56
C VAL A 109 6.38 12.42 0.53
N LYS A 110 7.30 11.52 0.85
CA LYS A 110 8.28 10.97 -0.08
C LYS A 110 7.74 9.66 -0.66
N MET A 111 7.65 9.61 -1.99
CA MET A 111 7.32 8.39 -2.70
C MET A 111 8.59 7.58 -2.99
N GLY A 112 8.67 6.37 -2.46
CA GLY A 112 9.75 5.41 -2.72
C GLY A 112 9.21 3.99 -2.83
N ALA A 113 10.03 3.00 -2.48
CA ALA A 113 9.56 1.61 -2.33
C ALA A 113 8.46 1.51 -1.25
N THR A 114 8.57 2.33 -0.21
CA THR A 114 7.51 2.66 0.73
C THR A 114 7.19 4.16 0.62
N THR A 115 5.97 4.52 0.98
CA THR A 115 5.58 5.92 1.18
C THR A 115 5.97 6.32 2.59
N SER A 116 6.74 7.40 2.74
CA SER A 116 7.20 7.89 4.06
C SER A 116 7.05 9.39 4.19
N LEU A 117 7.07 9.90 5.43
CA LEU A 117 7.07 11.33 5.69
C LEU A 117 8.47 11.90 5.50
N VAL A 118 8.59 13.00 4.76
CA VAL A 118 9.88 13.67 4.48
C VAL A 118 10.55 14.11 5.78
N ASN A 119 9.76 14.60 6.75
CA ASN A 119 10.25 15.18 7.99
C ASN A 119 9.99 14.28 9.22
N GLY A 120 9.59 13.03 9.01
CA GLY A 120 9.06 12.17 10.06
C GLY A 120 7.71 12.66 10.60
N CYS A 121 7.33 12.14 11.77
CA CYS A 121 6.21 12.61 12.58
C CYS A 121 6.69 12.73 14.01
N TRP A 122 6.60 13.93 14.59
CA TRP A 122 6.99 14.15 15.97
C TRP A 122 5.84 13.78 16.90
N VAL A 123 6.14 12.96 17.90
CA VAL A 123 5.16 12.51 18.90
C VAL A 123 5.76 12.57 20.30
N ALA A 124 4.90 12.82 21.29
CA ALA A 124 5.22 12.62 22.69
C ALA A 124 4.62 11.29 23.16
N LEU A 125 5.40 10.52 23.90
CA LEU A 125 4.97 9.28 24.55
C LEU A 125 5.01 9.49 26.06
N THR A 126 3.91 9.22 26.75
CA THR A 126 3.85 9.27 28.23
C THR A 126 3.87 7.84 28.76
N PRO A 127 4.89 7.43 29.54
CA PRO A 127 4.95 6.09 30.13
C PRO A 127 3.70 5.78 30.95
N ALA A 128 3.28 4.50 30.91
CA ALA A 128 2.27 3.94 31.79
C ALA A 128 2.80 3.72 33.22
#